data_AF-A0A357CYK4-F1
#
_entry.id   AF-A0A357CYK4-F1
#
_cell.length_a   1.000
_cell.length_b   1.000
_cell.length_c   1.000
_cell.angle_alpha   90.00
_cell.angle_beta   90.00
_cell.angle_gamma   90.00
#
_symmetry.space_group_name_H-M   'P 1'
#
loop_
_entity.id
_entity.type
_entity.pdbx_description
1 polymer ?
#
loop_
_entity_poly.entity_id
_entity_poly.type
_entity_poly.pdbx_seq_one_letter_code
_entity_poly.pdbx_strand_id
1 'polypeptide(L)' 'GSKSAQKAVSAGLKVMNTADAVKNADIAMILVNDEKQAALYKSEIAPNLKSGSVLAFAHGFNIHFNQIVPKDDID' A
#
# COMPACT_ATOMS: atom_id res chain seq x y z
N GLY A 1 0.08 -13.18 9.24
CA GLY A 1 1.08 -12.11 9.47
C GLY A 1 2.37 -12.44 8.76
N SER A 2 3.14 -11.42 8.35
CA SER A 2 4.41 -11.61 7.64
C SER A 2 5.58 -11.88 8.61
N LYS A 3 6.68 -12.46 8.09
CA LYS A 3 7.93 -12.61 8.87
C LYS A 3 8.51 -11.25 9.32
N SER A 4 8.29 -10.19 8.55
CA SER A 4 8.76 -8.83 8.87
C SER A 4 7.97 -8.15 10.00
N ALA A 5 6.75 -8.61 10.30
CA ALA A 5 5.90 -8.00 11.33
C ALA A 5 6.57 -8.01 12.71
N GLN A 6 7.20 -9.12 13.11
CA GLN A 6 7.87 -9.21 14.41
C GLN A 6 9.03 -8.22 14.54
N LYS A 7 9.79 -8.01 13.46
CA LYS A 7 10.88 -7.02 13.43
C LYS A 7 10.34 -5.60 13.59
N ALA A 8 9.22 -5.28 12.92
CA ALA A 8 8.59 -3.97 13.04
C ALA A 8 8.03 -3.71 14.46
N VAL A 9 7.35 -4.70 15.05
CA VAL A 9 6.89 -4.62 16.45
C VAL A 9 8.06 -4.44 17.41
N SER A 10 9.15 -5.19 17.22
CA SER A 10 10.36 -5.08 18.06
C SER A 10 11.04 -3.72 17.93
N ALA A 11 10.84 -3.02 16.81
CA ALA A 11 11.30 -1.65 16.59
C ALA A 11 10.34 -0.58 17.15
N GLY A 12 9.27 -0.97 17.85
CA GLY A 12 8.29 -0.04 18.41
C GLY A 12 7.28 0.50 17.40
N LEU A 13 7.20 -0.07 16.21
CA LEU A 13 6.26 0.35 15.17
C LEU A 13 4.89 -0.31 15.38
N LYS A 14 3.81 0.46 15.20
CA LYS A 14 2.45 -0.08 15.13
C LYS A 14 2.33 -0.93 13.86
N VAL A 15 1.95 -2.19 14.01
CA VAL A 15 1.73 -3.11 12.90
C VAL A 15 0.24 -3.40 12.76
N MET A 16 -0.25 -3.29 11.53
CA MET A 16 -1.64 -3.54 11.16
C MET A 16 -1.67 -4.43 9.91
N ASN A 17 -2.80 -5.09 9.65
CA ASN A 17 -3.04 -5.71 8.34
C ASN A 17 -3.16 -4.60 7.28
N THR A 18 -2.80 -4.89 6.02
CA THR A 18 -2.75 -3.88 4.96
C THR A 18 -4.07 -3.14 4.81
N ALA A 19 -5.19 -3.87 4.72
CA ALA A 19 -6.52 -3.27 4.59
C ALA A 19 -6.82 -2.26 5.71
N ASP A 20 -6.51 -2.61 6.96
CA ASP A 20 -6.75 -1.73 8.10
C ASP A 20 -5.78 -0.55 8.13
N ALA A 21 -4.52 -0.76 7.76
CA ALA A 21 -3.53 0.31 7.65
C ALA A 21 -3.97 1.34 6.61
N VAL A 22 -4.37 0.89 5.42
CA VAL A 22 -4.79 1.78 4.31
C VAL A 22 -6.06 2.54 4.67
N LYS A 23 -7.07 1.90 5.30
CA LYS A 23 -8.28 2.59 5.78
C LYS A 23 -7.99 3.77 6.71
N ASN A 24 -6.90 3.71 7.47
CA ASN A 24 -6.54 4.73 8.45
C ASN A 24 -5.50 5.72 7.92
N ALA A 25 -4.89 5.46 6.76
CA ALA A 25 -3.82 6.27 6.20
C ALA A 25 -4.36 7.44 5.38
N ASP A 26 -3.69 8.58 5.48
CA ASP A 26 -3.83 9.70 4.54
C ASP A 26 -2.76 9.62 3.43
N ILE A 27 -1.64 8.94 3.72
CA ILE A 27 -0.58 8.60 2.77
C ILE A 27 -0.25 7.12 2.93
N ALA A 28 -0.36 6.35 1.85
CA ALA A 28 0.00 4.94 1.79
C ALA A 28 1.25 4.76 0.91
N MET A 29 2.38 4.38 1.53
CA MET A 29 3.64 4.11 0.83
C MET A 29 3.80 2.61 0.57
N ILE A 30 3.92 2.23 -0.71
CA ILE A 30 3.99 0.82 -1.13
C ILE A 30 5.46 0.42 -1.33
N LEU A 31 5.95 -0.45 -0.43
CA LEU A 31 7.34 -0.95 -0.42
C LEU A 31 7.42 -2.47 -0.46
N VAL A 32 6.39 -3.12 -1.00
CA VAL A 32 6.46 -4.55 -1.36
C VAL A 32 7.10 -4.69 -2.75
N ASN A 33 7.60 -5.88 -3.04
CA ASN A 33 8.17 -6.25 -4.34
C ASN A 33 7.19 -5.98 -5.50
N ASP A 34 7.69 -5.40 -6.60
CA ASP A 34 6.89 -4.84 -7.68
C ASP A 34 5.88 -5.83 -8.28
N GLU A 35 6.28 -7.09 -8.46
CA GLU A 35 5.45 -8.16 -9.01
C GLU A 35 4.25 -8.54 -8.12
N LYS A 36 4.25 -8.15 -6.85
CA LYS A 36 3.12 -8.38 -5.92
C LYS A 36 2.25 -7.15 -5.72
N GLN A 37 2.71 -5.95 -6.09
CA GLN A 37 1.99 -4.71 -5.82
C GLN A 37 0.62 -4.70 -6.51
N ALA A 38 0.52 -5.13 -7.77
CA ALA A 38 -0.75 -5.10 -8.51
C ALA A 38 -1.85 -5.98 -7.89
N ALA A 39 -1.48 -7.19 -7.43
CA ALA A 39 -2.42 -8.09 -6.77
C ALA A 39 -2.87 -7.52 -5.42
N LEU A 40 -1.91 -7.03 -4.60
CA LEU A 40 -2.20 -6.42 -3.30
C LEU A 40 -3.03 -5.14 -3.45
N TYR A 41 -2.77 -4.35 -4.49
CA TYR A 41 -3.52 -3.14 -4.78
C TYR A 41 -5.00 -3.45 -4.99
N LYS A 42 -5.30 -4.44 -5.85
CA LYS A 42 -6.68 -4.85 -6.14
C LYS A 42 -7.40 -5.45 -4.93
N SER A 43 -6.70 -6.26 -4.13
CA SER A 43 -7.35 -7.00 -3.04
C SER A 43 -7.48 -6.20 -1.74
N GLU A 44 -6.49 -5.38 -1.39
CA GLU A 44 -6.40 -4.79 -0.05
C GLU A 44 -6.18 -3.28 -0.01
N ILE A 45 -5.67 -2.65 -1.08
CA ILE A 45 -5.36 -1.20 -1.04
C ILE A 45 -6.50 -0.39 -1.68
N ALA A 46 -6.79 -0.61 -2.97
CA ALA A 46 -7.79 0.13 -3.73
C ALA A 46 -9.19 0.16 -3.11
N PRO A 47 -9.70 -0.92 -2.48
CA PRO A 47 -11.02 -0.90 -1.83
C PRO A 47 -11.05 -0.08 -0.53
N ASN A 48 -9.87 0.22 0.03
CA ASN A 48 -9.69 0.74 1.38
C ASN A 48 -9.06 2.14 1.41
N LEU A 49 -8.59 2.65 0.27
CA LEU A 49 -8.07 4.02 0.15
C LEU A 49 -9.18 5.02 0.45
N LYS A 50 -8.83 6.06 1.20
CA LYS A 50 -9.70 7.22 1.40
C LYS A 50 -9.70 8.07 0.12
N SER A 51 -10.83 8.68 -0.19
CA SER A 51 -10.88 9.69 -1.24
C SER A 51 -9.95 10.86 -0.88
N GLY A 52 -9.14 11.33 -1.83
CA GLY A 52 -8.13 12.37 -1.63
C GLY A 52 -6.89 11.94 -0.85
N SER A 53 -6.70 10.64 -0.59
CA SER A 53 -5.45 10.14 0.00
C SER A 53 -4.35 9.99 -1.05
N VAL A 54 -3.11 9.91 -0.58
CA VAL A 54 -1.92 9.76 -1.44
C VAL A 54 -1.51 8.29 -1.52
N LEU A 55 -1.25 7.80 -2.73
CA LEU A 55 -0.66 6.49 -2.98
C LEU A 55 0.78 6.63 -3.52
N ALA A 56 1.75 6.46 -2.64
CA ALA A 56 3.16 6.66 -2.96
C ALA A 56 3.89 5.35 -3.29
N PHE A 57 4.86 5.43 -4.21
CA PHE A 57 5.72 4.32 -4.61
C PHE A 57 7.19 4.74 -4.56
N ALA A 58 8.07 3.84 -4.13
CA ALA A 58 9.53 4.08 -4.19
C ALA A 58 10.13 3.75 -5.57
N HIS A 59 9.38 3.04 -6.42
CA HIS A 59 9.74 2.75 -7.79
C HIS A 59 8.51 2.80 -8.71
N GLY A 60 8.67 3.35 -9.92
CA GLY A 60 7.56 3.64 -10.81
C GLY A 60 7.05 2.49 -11.69
N PHE A 61 7.60 1.27 -11.56
CA PHE A 61 7.30 0.14 -12.47
C PHE A 61 5.79 -0.10 -12.67
N ASN A 62 5.04 -0.23 -11.57
CA ASN A 62 3.61 -0.57 -11.65
C ASN A 62 2.74 0.56 -12.25
N ILE A 63 3.15 1.81 -12.07
CA ILE A 63 2.48 2.97 -12.67
C ILE A 63 2.88 3.11 -14.14
N HIS A 64 4.18 3.08 -14.43
CA HIS A 64 4.73 3.25 -15.79
C HIS A 64 4.21 2.20 -16.78
N PHE A 65 4.05 0.95 -16.33
CA PHE A 65 3.55 -0.16 -17.14
C PHE A 65 2.06 -0.48 -16.92
N ASN A 66 1.29 0.45 -16.34
CA ASN A 66 -0.16 0.33 -16.16
C ASN A 66 -0.62 -0.95 -15.43
N GLN A 67 0.23 -1.50 -14.56
CA GLN A 67 -0.15 -2.63 -13.71
C GLN A 67 -1.07 -2.19 -12.56
N ILE A 68 -0.89 -0.93 -12.14
CA ILE A 68 -1.77 -0.20 -11.22
C ILE A 68 -2.21 1.08 -11.92
N VAL A 69 -3.52 1.30 -11.92
CA VAL A 69 -4.15 2.56 -12.34
C VAL A 69 -4.91 3.09 -11.11
N PRO A 70 -4.39 4.11 -10.42
CA PRO A 70 -5.09 4.78 -9.34
C PRO A 70 -6.42 5.39 -9.82
N LYS A 71 -7.37 5.60 -8.90
CA LYS A 71 -8.57 6.39 -9.22
C LYS A 71 -8.18 7.86 -9.34
N ASP A 72 -8.96 8.63 -10.10
CA ASP A 72 -8.71 10.05 -10.35
C ASP A 72 -8.71 10.92 -9.07
N ASP A 73 -9.33 10.44 -8.00
CA ASP A 73 -9.39 11.12 -6.70
C ASP A 73 -8.28 10.72 -5.72
N ILE A 74 -7.30 9.92 -6.19
CA ILE A 74 -6.11 9.52 -5.43
C ILE A 74 -4.91 10.26 -6.01
N ASP A 75 -4.16 10.93 -5.14
CA ASP A 75 -2.92 11.64 -5.48
C ASP A 75 -1.70 10.70 -5.52
#